data_AF-F0RAV1-F1
#
_entry.id   AF-F0RAV1-F1
#
_cell.length_a   1.000
_cell.length_b   1.000
_cell.length_c   1.000
_cell.angle_alpha   90.00
_cell.angle_beta   90.00
_cell.angle_gamma   90.00
#
_symmetry.space_group_name_H-M   'P 1'
#
loop_
_entity.id
_entity.type
_entity.pdbx_description
1 polymer ?
#
loop_
_entity_poly.entity_id
_entity_poly.type
_entity_poly.pdbx_seq_one_letter_code
_entity_poly.pdbx_strand_id
1 'polypeptide(L)'
;MKYLVCFFTLLFCITTINAQQKQDTTFTVSKTEDYKLLFSANKNDHIHLSLKAKGKGDIVYTISKYKDVNTAIFKTLGKKANYWLEAPDTDLYQLIIKTSNSKDSKISLNFKVDSFNKQAPIIAYKEVADTTYATPIKTDTEVTKLKTISLQQDNFYLNSRSNDLLKGGKSRVLVPIALPKNTVSWYYVFSASREEQDIKNTIKSFGLASTLSNYIDTENSFSGAVENLSPPPGANICDIYLLNEENALLFKQKENYVPYLFGSRENYKSGIVNVTDTTKGTFYLGLNNPDNIYGIHIGIEVICIVEQQQTIQQMLSKPIITLKKVPYLVD
;
A
#
# COMPACT_ATOMS: atom_id res chain seq x y z
N MET A 1 6.99 -3.26 26.71
CA MET A 1 5.61 -3.67 26.35
C MET A 1 5.67 -5.12 25.88
N LYS A 2 5.18 -6.07 26.69
CA LYS A 2 5.23 -7.50 26.38
C LYS A 2 3.98 -7.87 25.59
N TYR A 3 4.13 -8.30 24.34
CA TYR A 3 3.01 -8.81 23.54
C TYR A 3 2.66 -10.23 23.98
N LEU A 4 1.45 -10.37 24.52
CA LEU A 4 0.83 -11.64 24.86
C LEU A 4 0.34 -12.29 23.56
N VAL A 5 1.08 -13.27 23.06
CA VAL A 5 0.66 -14.09 21.91
C VAL A 5 -0.34 -15.12 22.41
N CYS A 6 -1.64 -14.85 22.24
CA CYS A 6 -2.69 -15.83 22.46
C CYS A 6 -2.67 -16.89 21.35
N PHE A 7 -2.13 -18.07 21.67
CA PHE A 7 -2.25 -19.26 20.84
C PHE A 7 -3.69 -19.80 20.96
N PHE A 8 -4.53 -19.52 19.96
CA PHE A 8 -5.84 -20.17 19.83
C PHE A 8 -5.62 -21.58 19.29
N THR A 9 -5.56 -22.57 20.18
CA THR A 9 -5.64 -23.99 19.79
C THR A 9 -7.05 -24.29 19.29
N LEU A 10 -7.20 -24.40 17.97
CA LEU A 10 -8.44 -24.77 17.30
C LEU A 10 -8.68 -26.28 17.51
N LEU A 11 -9.58 -26.62 18.43
CA LEU A 11 -10.01 -27.99 18.68
C LEU A 11 -10.96 -28.40 17.53
N PHE A 12 -10.50 -29.20 16.58
CA PHE A 12 -11.35 -29.71 15.50
C PHE A 12 -12.27 -30.82 16.04
N CYS A 13 -13.54 -30.47 16.31
CA CYS A 13 -14.58 -31.47 16.55
C CYS A 13 -14.89 -32.21 15.23
N ILE A 14 -14.39 -33.42 15.08
CA ILE A 14 -14.70 -34.30 13.95
C ILE A 14 -16.09 -34.90 14.18
N THR A 15 -17.10 -34.40 13.46
CA THR A 15 -18.41 -35.07 13.38
C THR A 15 -18.40 -36.03 12.19
N THR A 16 -18.35 -37.33 12.46
CA THR A 16 -18.53 -38.37 11.44
C THR A 16 -20.01 -38.70 11.30
N ILE A 17 -20.53 -38.74 10.07
CA ILE A 17 -21.87 -39.26 9.77
C ILE A 17 -21.68 -40.46 8.85
N ASN A 18 -22.37 -41.57 9.15
CA ASN A 18 -22.39 -42.70 8.23
C ASN A 18 -22.94 -42.22 6.88
N ALA A 19 -22.21 -42.46 5.80
CA ALA A 19 -22.60 -42.05 4.47
C ALA A 19 -24.02 -42.54 4.15
N GLN A 20 -24.85 -41.70 3.54
CA GLN A 20 -26.18 -42.10 3.09
C GLN A 20 -26.06 -43.08 1.92
N GLN A 21 -25.99 -44.37 2.23
CA GLN A 21 -25.92 -45.47 1.26
C GLN A 21 -27.30 -45.83 0.68
N LYS A 22 -28.38 -45.29 1.25
CA LYS A 22 -29.75 -45.48 0.78
C LYS A 22 -30.58 -44.24 1.07
N GLN A 23 -31.31 -43.77 0.08
CA GLN A 23 -32.24 -42.65 0.20
C GLN A 23 -33.54 -43.02 -0.52
N ASP A 24 -34.65 -42.99 0.20
CA ASP A 24 -35.99 -43.07 -0.37
C ASP A 24 -36.75 -41.83 0.08
N THR A 25 -37.07 -40.94 -0.85
CA THR A 25 -37.69 -39.64 -0.51
C THR A 25 -38.46 -39.05 -1.67
N THR A 26 -39.35 -38.12 -1.33
CA THR A 26 -40.07 -37.29 -2.30
C THR A 26 -39.83 -35.82 -1.98
N PHE A 27 -39.41 -35.06 -2.99
CA PHE A 27 -39.11 -33.62 -2.87
C PHE A 27 -39.58 -32.87 -4.10
N THR A 28 -39.49 -31.55 -4.06
CA THR A 28 -39.82 -30.66 -5.18
C THR A 28 -38.54 -29.96 -5.64
N VAL A 29 -38.32 -29.90 -6.96
CA VAL A 29 -37.22 -29.15 -7.58
C VAL A 29 -37.81 -27.99 -8.37
N SER A 30 -37.27 -26.79 -8.16
CA SER A 30 -37.69 -25.55 -8.83
C SER A 30 -36.59 -25.06 -9.77
N LYS A 31 -36.88 -24.02 -10.57
CA LYS A 31 -35.88 -23.43 -11.49
C LYS A 31 -34.65 -22.87 -10.76
N THR A 32 -34.83 -22.44 -9.52
CA THR A 32 -33.80 -21.73 -8.73
C THR A 32 -33.07 -22.64 -7.74
N GLU A 33 -33.57 -23.85 -7.52
CA GLU A 33 -33.05 -24.74 -6.48
C GLU A 33 -32.91 -26.17 -6.99
N ASP A 34 -31.65 -26.63 -7.04
CA ASP A 34 -31.28 -27.99 -7.39
C ASP A 34 -31.35 -28.89 -6.15
N TYR A 35 -31.81 -30.13 -6.30
CA TYR A 35 -31.60 -31.13 -5.26
C TYR A 35 -30.21 -31.74 -5.38
N LYS A 36 -29.50 -31.84 -4.25
CA LYS A 36 -28.17 -32.42 -4.17
C LYS A 36 -28.15 -33.51 -3.10
N LEU A 37 -27.67 -34.69 -3.46
CA LEU A 37 -27.40 -35.79 -2.54
C LEU A 37 -25.91 -36.11 -2.58
N LEU A 38 -25.27 -36.08 -1.43
CA LEU A 38 -23.87 -36.45 -1.27
C LEU A 38 -23.78 -37.91 -0.81
N PHE A 39 -22.92 -38.71 -1.43
CA PHE A 39 -22.73 -40.11 -1.07
C PHE A 39 -21.28 -40.54 -1.33
N SER A 40 -20.86 -41.64 -0.72
CA SER A 40 -19.56 -42.27 -0.98
C SER A 40 -19.78 -43.63 -1.63
N ALA A 41 -18.83 -44.05 -2.46
CA ALA A 41 -18.82 -45.39 -3.05
C ALA A 41 -17.37 -45.87 -3.16
N ASN A 42 -17.15 -47.16 -2.98
CA ASN A 42 -15.88 -47.79 -3.33
C ASN A 42 -15.79 -48.02 -4.84
N LYS A 43 -14.58 -48.19 -5.34
CA LYS A 43 -14.36 -48.66 -6.71
C LYS A 43 -15.20 -49.92 -6.99
N ASN A 44 -15.88 -49.92 -8.12
CA ASN A 44 -16.76 -50.96 -8.63
C ASN A 44 -18.09 -51.14 -7.86
N ASP A 45 -18.40 -50.31 -6.86
CA ASP A 45 -19.71 -50.36 -6.21
C ASP A 45 -20.83 -50.01 -7.20
N HIS A 46 -21.98 -50.66 -7.01
CA HIS A 46 -23.15 -50.46 -7.87
C HIS A 46 -24.04 -49.35 -7.33
N ILE A 47 -24.23 -48.30 -8.11
CA ILE A 47 -25.09 -47.18 -7.81
C ILE A 47 -26.44 -47.41 -8.53
N HIS A 48 -27.49 -47.66 -7.75
CA HIS A 48 -28.86 -47.76 -8.25
C HIS A 48 -29.58 -46.42 -8.11
N LEU A 49 -29.98 -45.85 -9.24
CA LEU A 49 -30.76 -44.62 -9.32
C LEU A 49 -32.12 -44.92 -9.95
N SER A 50 -33.17 -44.88 -9.14
CA SER A 50 -34.55 -44.97 -9.59
C SER A 50 -35.30 -43.68 -9.24
N LEU A 51 -35.92 -43.05 -10.23
CA LEU A 51 -36.59 -41.78 -10.03
C LEU A 51 -37.82 -41.64 -10.91
N LYS A 52 -38.86 -41.02 -10.36
CA LYS A 52 -40.10 -40.65 -11.08
C LYS A 52 -40.48 -39.20 -10.80
N ALA A 53 -40.55 -38.40 -11.86
CA ALA A 53 -40.99 -37.01 -11.79
C ALA A 53 -42.46 -36.87 -12.20
N LYS A 54 -43.21 -36.07 -11.44
CA LYS A 54 -44.57 -35.59 -11.75
C LYS A 54 -44.49 -34.09 -12.03
N GLY A 55 -44.70 -33.69 -13.29
CA GLY A 55 -44.62 -32.30 -13.72
C GLY A 55 -44.57 -32.11 -15.24
N LYS A 56 -44.62 -30.84 -15.67
CA LYS A 56 -44.33 -30.41 -17.06
C LYS A 56 -42.84 -30.08 -17.12
N GLY A 57 -42.07 -30.70 -18.00
CA GLY A 57 -40.62 -30.52 -18.10
C GLY A 57 -39.83 -31.79 -17.81
N ASP A 58 -38.68 -31.94 -18.47
CA ASP A 58 -37.74 -33.03 -18.20
C ASP A 58 -36.82 -32.68 -17.04
N ILE A 59 -36.26 -33.69 -16.40
CA ILE A 59 -35.33 -33.52 -15.29
C ILE A 59 -33.94 -33.95 -15.76
N VAL A 60 -32.95 -33.11 -15.48
CA VAL A 60 -31.54 -33.42 -15.69
C VAL A 60 -31.01 -34.06 -14.42
N TYR A 61 -30.42 -35.24 -14.56
CA TYR A 61 -29.73 -35.94 -13.49
C TYR A 61 -28.25 -35.93 -13.82
N THR A 62 -27.41 -35.58 -12.85
CA THR A 62 -25.95 -35.61 -13.01
C THR A 62 -25.33 -36.27 -11.80
N ILE A 63 -24.52 -37.30 -12.04
CA ILE A 63 -23.62 -37.86 -11.04
C ILE A 63 -22.20 -37.46 -11.42
N SER A 64 -21.50 -36.86 -10.48
CA SER A 64 -20.09 -36.46 -10.62
C SER A 64 -19.36 -36.63 -9.30
N LYS A 65 -18.03 -36.56 -9.36
CA LYS A 65 -17.22 -36.47 -8.15
C LYS A 65 -17.49 -35.14 -7.45
N TYR A 66 -17.47 -35.15 -6.12
CA TYR A 66 -17.73 -33.94 -5.33
C TYR A 66 -16.69 -32.85 -5.60
N LYS A 67 -15.41 -33.23 -5.76
CA LYS A 67 -14.31 -32.29 -6.04
C LYS A 67 -14.19 -31.88 -7.52
N ASP A 68 -14.78 -32.66 -8.43
CA ASP A 68 -14.78 -32.37 -9.87
C ASP A 68 -16.20 -32.42 -10.41
N VAL A 69 -16.92 -31.32 -10.18
CA VAL A 69 -18.34 -31.21 -10.53
C VAL A 69 -18.58 -31.01 -12.03
N ASN A 70 -17.54 -30.64 -12.78
CA ASN A 70 -17.63 -30.35 -14.21
C ASN A 70 -17.51 -31.62 -15.06
N THR A 71 -16.84 -32.65 -14.54
CA THR A 71 -16.71 -33.95 -15.20
C THR A 71 -17.83 -34.88 -14.72
N ALA A 72 -18.92 -34.94 -15.48
CA ALA A 72 -20.01 -35.86 -15.19
C ALA A 72 -19.60 -37.31 -15.49
N ILE A 73 -19.76 -38.19 -14.51
CA ILE A 73 -19.66 -39.64 -14.68
C ILE A 73 -20.91 -40.15 -15.40
N PHE A 74 -22.04 -39.56 -15.05
CA PHE A 74 -23.32 -39.87 -15.68
C PHE A 74 -24.15 -38.59 -15.79
N LYS A 75 -24.75 -38.37 -16.97
CA LYS A 75 -25.70 -37.29 -17.19
C LYS A 75 -26.78 -37.75 -18.15
N THR A 76 -28.04 -37.58 -17.74
CA THR A 76 -29.19 -37.90 -18.60
C THR A 76 -30.34 -36.94 -18.37
N LEU A 77 -31.31 -36.97 -19.28
CA LEU A 77 -32.51 -36.15 -19.28
C LEU A 77 -33.74 -37.05 -19.40
N GLY A 78 -34.73 -36.88 -18.51
CA GLY A 78 -35.99 -37.59 -18.63
C GLY A 78 -36.94 -37.35 -17.46
N LYS A 79 -38.09 -38.02 -17.47
CA LYS A 79 -39.07 -37.99 -16.36
C LYS A 79 -39.10 -39.25 -15.50
N LYS A 80 -38.49 -40.32 -16.01
CA LYS A 80 -38.35 -41.61 -15.35
C LYS A 80 -36.93 -42.08 -15.59
N ALA A 81 -36.29 -42.55 -14.54
CA ALA A 81 -34.94 -43.09 -14.58
C ALA A 81 -34.93 -44.39 -13.78
N ASN A 82 -34.24 -45.40 -14.29
CA ASN A 82 -33.91 -46.61 -13.57
C ASN A 82 -32.57 -47.11 -14.10
N TYR A 83 -31.49 -46.69 -13.47
CA TYR A 83 -30.13 -46.93 -13.93
C TYR A 83 -29.32 -47.65 -12.87
N TRP A 84 -28.45 -48.54 -13.35
CA TRP A 84 -27.38 -49.16 -12.60
C TRP A 84 -26.07 -48.64 -13.16
N LEU A 85 -25.28 -48.01 -12.30
CA LEU A 85 -23.99 -47.43 -12.65
C LEU A 85 -22.91 -48.07 -11.79
N GLU A 86 -21.69 -48.11 -12.29
CA GLU A 86 -20.53 -48.59 -11.53
C GLU A 86 -19.66 -47.40 -11.12
N ALA A 87 -19.26 -47.35 -9.86
CA ALA A 87 -18.37 -46.31 -9.36
C ALA A 87 -16.94 -46.54 -9.91
N PRO A 88 -16.35 -45.58 -10.64
CA PRO A 88 -15.04 -45.79 -11.29
C PRO A 88 -13.89 -45.94 -10.29
N ASP A 89 -14.00 -45.31 -9.12
CA ASP A 89 -13.02 -45.35 -8.05
C ASP A 89 -13.65 -45.11 -6.66
N THR A 90 -12.85 -45.29 -5.61
CA THR A 90 -13.27 -44.97 -4.25
C THR A 90 -13.20 -43.47 -4.04
N ASP A 91 -14.35 -42.79 -3.98
CA ASP A 91 -14.41 -41.33 -3.87
C ASP A 91 -15.74 -40.86 -3.25
N LEU A 92 -15.81 -39.55 -3.02
CA LEU A 92 -17.01 -38.82 -2.66
C LEU A 92 -17.71 -38.34 -3.93
N TYR A 93 -18.98 -38.72 -4.07
CA TYR A 93 -19.81 -38.41 -5.22
C TYR A 93 -20.97 -37.51 -4.82
N GLN A 94 -21.56 -36.87 -5.81
CA GLN A 94 -22.79 -36.14 -5.67
C GLN A 94 -23.76 -36.47 -6.80
N LEU A 95 -25.03 -36.60 -6.44
CA LEU A 95 -26.16 -36.63 -7.37
C LEU A 95 -26.81 -35.25 -7.36
N ILE A 96 -26.84 -34.60 -8.52
CA ILE A 96 -27.52 -33.33 -8.74
C ILE A 96 -28.73 -33.56 -9.63
N ILE A 97 -29.89 -33.08 -9.18
CA ILE A 97 -31.16 -33.20 -9.89
C ILE A 97 -31.70 -31.79 -10.15
N LYS A 98 -31.85 -31.44 -11.42
CA LYS A 98 -32.31 -30.11 -11.86
C LYS A 98 -33.54 -30.23 -12.76
N THR A 99 -34.47 -29.28 -12.66
CA THR A 99 -35.55 -29.15 -13.64
C THR A 99 -35.09 -28.37 -14.86
N SER A 100 -35.47 -28.80 -16.07
CA SER A 100 -35.24 -28.03 -17.30
C SER A 100 -36.33 -26.99 -17.57
N ASN A 101 -37.37 -26.94 -16.74
CA ASN A 101 -38.53 -26.08 -16.94
C ASN A 101 -38.67 -25.00 -15.85
N SER A 102 -39.43 -23.96 -16.15
CA SER A 102 -39.73 -22.85 -15.24
C SER A 102 -40.73 -23.20 -14.12
N LYS A 103 -41.35 -24.38 -14.18
CA LYS A 103 -42.32 -24.86 -13.18
C LYS A 103 -41.73 -25.95 -12.31
N ASP A 104 -42.15 -25.95 -11.05
CA ASP A 104 -41.78 -26.94 -10.06
C ASP A 104 -42.17 -28.36 -10.48
N SER A 105 -41.30 -29.31 -10.18
CA SER A 105 -41.53 -30.74 -10.43
C SER A 105 -41.39 -31.53 -9.14
N LYS A 106 -42.41 -32.35 -8.83
CA LYS A 106 -42.38 -33.26 -7.68
C LYS A 106 -41.68 -34.55 -8.09
N ILE A 107 -40.65 -34.93 -7.36
CA ILE A 107 -39.74 -36.02 -7.67
C ILE A 107 -39.77 -37.05 -6.55
N SER A 108 -40.01 -38.31 -6.91
CA SER A 108 -39.79 -39.45 -6.01
C SER A 108 -38.47 -40.11 -6.39
N LEU A 109 -37.52 -40.16 -5.46
CA LEU A 109 -36.17 -40.70 -5.63
C LEU A 109 -36.02 -41.94 -4.73
N ASN A 110 -35.57 -43.03 -5.33
CA ASN A 110 -35.02 -44.19 -4.64
C ASN A 110 -33.58 -44.36 -5.14
N PHE A 111 -32.64 -44.09 -4.25
CA PHE A 111 -31.20 -44.14 -4.50
C PHE A 111 -30.56 -45.13 -3.54
N LYS A 112 -29.64 -45.94 -4.04
CA LYS A 112 -28.92 -46.93 -3.25
C LYS A 112 -27.52 -47.14 -3.80
N VAL A 113 -26.55 -47.32 -2.92
CA VAL A 113 -25.22 -47.80 -3.27
C VAL A 113 -25.07 -49.20 -2.68
N ASP A 114 -24.83 -50.17 -3.54
CA ASP A 114 -24.57 -51.56 -3.21
C ASP A 114 -23.06 -51.78 -3.25
N SER A 115 -22.46 -51.91 -2.06
CA SER A 115 -21.02 -52.08 -1.92
C SER A 115 -20.60 -53.54 -1.96
N PHE A 116 -19.57 -53.84 -2.76
CA PHE A 116 -18.92 -55.15 -2.75
C PHE A 116 -17.96 -55.32 -1.57
N ASN A 117 -17.55 -54.21 -0.96
CA ASN A 117 -16.73 -54.19 0.23
C ASN A 117 -17.60 -54.28 1.49
N LYS A 118 -17.05 -54.85 2.58
CA LYS A 118 -17.79 -55.04 3.84
C LYS A 118 -18.30 -53.73 4.45
N GLN A 119 -17.69 -52.58 4.12
CA GLN A 119 -18.05 -51.27 4.64
C GLN A 119 -17.89 -50.19 3.56
N ALA A 120 -18.83 -49.25 3.52
CA ALA A 120 -18.76 -48.09 2.66
C ALA A 120 -17.81 -47.03 3.24
N PRO A 121 -17.19 -46.17 2.41
CA PRO A 121 -16.30 -45.11 2.90
C PRO A 121 -17.06 -44.11 3.78
N ILE A 122 -16.44 -43.68 4.88
CA ILE A 122 -17.05 -42.75 5.83
C ILE A 122 -16.85 -41.31 5.34
N ILE A 123 -17.92 -40.50 5.41
CA ILE A 123 -17.87 -39.07 5.11
C ILE A 123 -17.71 -38.30 6.42
N ALA A 124 -16.64 -37.53 6.52
CA ALA A 124 -16.44 -36.55 7.59
C ALA A 124 -16.47 -35.13 7.01
N TYR A 125 -16.66 -34.13 7.87
CA TYR A 125 -16.64 -32.73 7.49
C TYR A 125 -15.51 -32.00 8.19
N LYS A 126 -14.75 -31.21 7.44
CA LYS A 126 -13.76 -30.28 8.00
C LYS A 126 -14.20 -28.85 7.76
N GLU A 127 -13.93 -27.98 8.71
CA GLU A 127 -14.14 -26.54 8.55
C GLU A 127 -12.97 -25.95 7.78
N VAL A 128 -13.27 -25.27 6.68
CA VAL A 128 -12.30 -24.57 5.84
C VAL A 128 -12.66 -23.09 5.87
N ALA A 129 -11.65 -22.24 6.08
CA ALA A 129 -11.83 -20.79 6.04
C ALA A 129 -12.18 -20.33 4.61
N ASP A 130 -13.24 -19.55 4.51
CA ASP A 130 -13.70 -18.89 3.29
C ASP A 130 -13.60 -17.38 3.52
N THR A 131 -12.64 -16.74 2.85
CA THR A 131 -12.38 -15.31 3.03
C THR A 131 -13.22 -14.54 2.02
N THR A 132 -14.27 -13.91 2.51
CA THR A 132 -15.03 -12.93 1.74
C THR A 132 -14.60 -11.53 2.16
N TYR A 133 -14.68 -10.55 1.26
CA TYR A 133 -14.36 -9.16 1.61
C TYR A 133 -15.66 -8.40 1.87
N ALA A 134 -15.72 -7.68 3.00
CA ALA A 134 -16.80 -6.74 3.25
C ALA A 134 -16.80 -5.64 2.18
N THR A 135 -17.96 -5.01 1.98
CA THR A 135 -18.06 -3.77 1.22
C THR A 135 -17.04 -2.76 1.78
N PRO A 136 -16.26 -2.09 0.92
CA PRO A 136 -15.26 -1.16 1.40
C PRO A 136 -15.94 -0.02 2.17
N ILE A 137 -15.45 0.27 3.37
CA ILE A 137 -15.94 1.37 4.19
C ILE A 137 -15.00 2.56 4.08
N LYS A 138 -15.56 3.76 3.92
CA LYS A 138 -14.80 5.02 4.00
C LYS A 138 -14.26 5.17 5.42
N THR A 139 -12.94 5.22 5.55
CA THR A 139 -12.26 5.38 6.83
C THR A 139 -11.29 6.54 6.73
N ASP A 140 -11.33 7.43 7.71
CA ASP A 140 -10.35 8.49 7.90
C ASP A 140 -9.07 7.86 8.48
N THR A 141 -7.95 8.08 7.82
CA THR A 141 -6.64 7.57 8.26
C THR A 141 -5.66 8.72 8.35
N GLU A 142 -5.00 8.82 9.49
CA GLU A 142 -3.89 9.75 9.67
C GLU A 142 -2.67 9.21 8.93
N VAL A 143 -2.16 10.01 8.00
CA VAL A 143 -0.92 9.75 7.28
C VAL A 143 0.02 10.92 7.51
N THR A 144 1.32 10.62 7.60
CA THR A 144 2.36 11.64 7.63
C THR A 144 2.78 11.94 6.19
N LYS A 145 2.71 13.20 5.77
CA LYS A 145 3.20 13.67 4.48
C LYS A 145 4.28 14.72 4.66
N LEU A 146 5.26 14.71 3.76
CA LEU A 146 6.24 15.78 3.67
C LEU A 146 5.63 16.99 2.97
N LYS A 147 6.06 18.19 3.36
CA LYS A 147 5.65 19.45 2.75
C LYS A 147 6.82 20.43 2.74
N THR A 148 6.96 21.17 1.65
CA THR A 148 7.91 22.29 1.54
C THR A 148 7.33 23.57 2.16
N ILE A 149 8.18 24.36 2.82
CA ILE A 149 7.87 25.68 3.35
C ILE A 149 9.04 26.61 3.00
N SER A 150 8.77 27.64 2.20
CA SER A 150 9.74 28.71 1.96
C SER A 150 9.82 29.59 3.20
N LEU A 151 11.04 29.77 3.73
CA LEU A 151 11.32 30.55 4.93
C LEU A 151 11.75 31.96 4.57
N GLN A 152 12.55 32.12 3.50
CA GLN A 152 13.19 33.38 3.18
C GLN A 152 13.59 33.45 1.70
N GLN A 153 13.50 34.64 1.12
CA GLN A 153 13.95 34.94 -0.23
C GLN A 153 14.43 36.39 -0.29
N ASP A 154 15.74 36.61 -0.15
CA ASP A 154 16.32 37.94 0.04
C ASP A 154 17.52 38.22 -0.87
N ASN A 155 17.83 39.51 -1.03
CA ASN A 155 19.01 40.00 -1.75
C ASN A 155 19.81 40.95 -0.85
N PHE A 156 21.12 40.75 -0.81
CA PHE A 156 22.05 41.52 0.01
C PHE A 156 23.14 42.13 -0.86
N TYR A 157 23.46 43.40 -0.65
CA TYR A 157 24.69 44.00 -1.16
C TYR A 157 25.79 43.95 -0.10
N LEU A 158 26.93 43.35 -0.44
CA LEU A 158 28.12 43.29 0.42
C LEU A 158 29.24 44.12 -0.20
N ASN A 159 29.79 45.04 0.59
CA ASN A 159 30.95 45.83 0.19
C ASN A 159 32.22 44.95 0.07
N SER A 160 33.23 45.45 -0.63
CA SER A 160 34.57 44.85 -0.62
C SER A 160 35.24 45.00 0.75
N ARG A 161 36.23 44.14 1.03
CA ARG A 161 36.97 44.18 2.31
C ARG A 161 37.65 45.51 2.57
N SER A 162 38.22 46.15 1.55
CA SER A 162 38.87 47.46 1.70
C SER A 162 37.87 48.56 2.05
N ASN A 163 36.67 48.52 1.46
CA ASN A 163 35.61 49.49 1.70
C ASN A 163 35.00 49.30 3.10
N ASP A 164 34.83 48.05 3.54
CA ASP A 164 34.44 47.74 4.91
C ASP A 164 35.45 48.29 5.93
N LEU A 165 36.74 48.01 5.74
CA LEU A 165 37.79 48.45 6.66
C LEU A 165 37.99 49.97 6.70
N LEU A 166 37.95 50.64 5.56
CA LEU A 166 38.37 52.04 5.43
C LEU A 166 37.23 53.06 5.40
N LYS A 167 36.02 52.65 4.99
CA LYS A 167 34.88 53.54 4.76
C LYS A 167 33.63 53.11 5.53
N GLY A 168 33.73 52.09 6.39
CA GLY A 168 32.62 51.62 7.23
C GLY A 168 31.52 50.85 6.47
N GLY A 169 31.82 50.33 5.28
CA GLY A 169 30.93 49.42 4.56
C GLY A 169 30.73 48.09 5.29
N LYS A 170 29.83 47.22 4.80
CA LYS A 170 29.60 45.89 5.37
C LYS A 170 29.99 44.82 4.37
N SER A 171 31.09 44.10 4.61
CA SER A 171 31.48 42.93 3.81
C SER A 171 30.85 41.61 4.31
N ARG A 172 30.19 41.66 5.48
CA ARG A 172 29.54 40.51 6.14
C ARG A 172 28.10 40.81 6.55
N VAL A 173 27.22 39.84 6.36
CA VAL A 173 25.82 39.88 6.83
C VAL A 173 25.46 38.54 7.48
N LEU A 174 24.63 38.57 8.51
CA LEU A 174 24.02 37.38 9.10
C LEU A 174 22.56 37.28 8.68
N VAL A 175 22.15 36.08 8.32
CA VAL A 175 20.77 35.75 7.96
C VAL A 175 20.24 34.71 8.95
N PRO A 176 19.32 35.07 9.86
CA PRO A 176 18.77 34.13 10.84
C PRO A 176 17.71 33.22 10.21
N ILE A 177 17.86 31.92 10.40
CA ILE A 177 16.99 30.87 9.86
C ILE A 177 16.29 30.17 11.03
N ALA A 178 15.04 30.57 11.30
CA ALA A 178 14.20 29.93 12.32
C ALA A 178 13.49 28.72 11.71
N LEU A 179 13.94 27.51 12.06
CA LEU A 179 13.36 26.29 11.52
C LEU A 179 12.00 25.97 12.17
N PRO A 180 10.95 25.68 11.38
CA PRO A 180 9.67 25.24 11.92
C PRO A 180 9.77 23.94 12.72
N LYS A 181 8.71 23.65 13.49
CA LYS A 181 8.58 22.33 14.12
C LYS A 181 8.46 21.24 13.04
N ASN A 182 8.97 20.06 13.36
CA ASN A 182 8.95 18.88 12.49
C ASN A 182 9.71 19.05 11.17
N THR A 183 10.69 19.95 11.10
CA THR A 183 11.63 19.98 9.97
C THR A 183 12.41 18.68 9.90
N VAL A 184 12.48 18.08 8.71
CA VAL A 184 13.24 16.87 8.39
C VAL A 184 14.54 17.23 7.71
N SER A 185 14.52 18.22 6.83
CA SER A 185 15.70 18.80 6.19
C SER A 185 15.38 20.22 5.73
N TRP A 186 16.42 20.99 5.44
CA TRP A 186 16.24 22.29 4.82
C TRP A 186 17.37 22.58 3.84
N TYR A 187 17.11 23.53 2.97
CA TYR A 187 17.93 23.87 1.83
C TYR A 187 18.12 25.37 1.81
N TYR A 188 19.31 25.79 1.41
CA TYR A 188 19.47 27.12 0.89
C TYR A 188 20.09 27.06 -0.50
N VAL A 189 19.67 27.97 -1.35
CA VAL A 189 20.32 28.27 -2.60
C VAL A 189 20.89 29.68 -2.53
N PHE A 190 22.01 29.89 -3.20
CA PHE A 190 22.54 31.23 -3.37
C PHE A 190 23.12 31.45 -4.77
N SER A 191 23.20 32.72 -5.16
CA SER A 191 23.93 33.20 -6.32
C SER A 191 24.54 34.56 -6.01
N ALA A 192 25.74 34.83 -6.54
CA ALA A 192 26.43 36.10 -6.38
C ALA A 192 26.84 36.72 -7.73
N SER A 193 26.61 38.03 -7.88
CA SER A 193 26.99 38.84 -9.05
C SER A 193 27.28 40.27 -8.64
N ARG A 194 28.15 40.96 -9.37
CA ARG A 194 28.32 42.42 -9.23
C ARG A 194 27.12 43.20 -9.77
N GLU A 195 26.36 42.59 -10.68
CA GLU A 195 25.18 43.20 -11.27
C GLU A 195 23.92 42.82 -10.47
N GLU A 196 23.27 43.81 -9.86
CA GLU A 196 22.07 43.59 -9.04
C GLU A 196 20.94 42.92 -9.85
N GLN A 197 20.82 43.27 -11.13
CA GLN A 197 19.75 42.77 -11.99
C GLN A 197 19.89 41.27 -12.26
N ASP A 198 21.11 40.74 -12.37
CA ASP A 198 21.36 39.31 -12.52
C ASP A 198 20.79 38.54 -11.33
N ILE A 199 21.04 39.05 -10.11
CA ILE A 199 20.53 38.45 -8.88
C ILE A 199 19.02 38.55 -8.81
N LYS A 200 18.43 39.73 -9.07
CA LYS A 200 16.97 39.91 -9.06
C LYS A 200 16.26 38.97 -10.04
N ASN A 201 16.83 38.77 -11.22
CA ASN A 201 16.28 37.84 -12.21
C ASN A 201 16.43 36.39 -11.79
N THR A 202 17.61 36.03 -11.27
CA THR A 202 17.95 34.66 -10.85
C THR A 202 17.07 34.19 -9.69
N ILE A 203 16.93 34.96 -8.61
CA ILE A 203 16.11 34.54 -7.46
C ILE A 203 14.63 34.43 -7.87
N LYS A 204 14.12 35.31 -8.73
CA LYS A 204 12.72 35.25 -9.19
C LYS A 204 12.43 34.02 -10.05
N SER A 205 13.40 33.57 -10.84
CA SER A 205 13.24 32.41 -11.70
C SER A 205 13.59 31.10 -10.99
N PHE A 206 14.27 31.16 -9.86
CA PHE A 206 14.66 29.99 -9.09
C PHE A 206 13.45 29.46 -8.31
N GLY A 207 12.83 28.40 -8.82
CA GLY A 207 11.64 27.78 -8.26
C GLY A 207 11.95 26.61 -7.35
N LEU A 208 12.89 26.72 -6.41
CA LEU A 208 13.32 25.56 -5.61
C LEU A 208 12.17 24.97 -4.79
N ALA A 209 11.29 25.82 -4.25
CA ALA A 209 10.15 25.35 -3.48
C ALA A 209 9.22 24.48 -4.34
N SER A 210 8.91 24.91 -5.57
CA SER A 210 8.03 24.16 -6.48
C SER A 210 8.71 22.90 -7.00
N THR A 211 10.01 22.95 -7.29
CA THR A 211 10.77 21.76 -7.68
C THR A 211 10.78 20.73 -6.55
N LEU A 212 11.11 21.12 -5.32
CA LEU A 212 11.10 20.20 -4.16
C LEU A 212 9.70 19.66 -3.86
N SER A 213 8.64 20.48 -4.00
CA SER A 213 7.24 20.01 -3.89
C SER A 213 6.92 18.93 -4.90
N ASN A 214 7.26 19.15 -6.17
CA ASN A 214 7.00 18.18 -7.22
C ASN A 214 7.71 16.85 -6.94
N TYR A 215 8.96 16.89 -6.48
CA TYR A 215 9.69 15.68 -6.12
C TYR A 215 9.05 14.91 -4.95
N ILE A 216 8.59 15.61 -3.92
CA ILE A 216 7.87 15.00 -2.79
C ILE A 216 6.58 14.31 -3.25
N ASP A 217 5.87 14.92 -4.21
CA ASP A 217 4.61 14.39 -4.70
C ASP A 217 4.79 13.21 -5.67
N THR A 218 5.91 13.13 -6.40
CA THR A 218 6.15 12.08 -7.42
C THR A 218 7.02 10.92 -6.96
N GLU A 219 7.98 11.14 -6.06
CA GLU A 219 8.95 10.13 -5.63
C GLU A 219 8.68 9.69 -4.19
N ASN A 220 8.38 8.39 -4.00
CA ASN A 220 8.16 7.79 -2.67
C ASN A 220 9.42 7.81 -1.77
N SER A 221 10.57 8.31 -2.25
CA SER A 221 11.80 8.44 -1.48
C SER A 221 12.52 9.75 -1.80
N PHE A 222 12.55 10.66 -0.83
CA PHE A 222 13.07 12.02 -0.98
C PHE A 222 14.62 12.10 -0.99
N SER A 223 15.33 11.01 -0.63
CA SER A 223 16.78 11.06 -0.31
C SER A 223 17.74 11.23 -1.49
N GLY A 224 17.29 11.21 -2.75
CA GLY A 224 18.17 11.33 -3.94
C GLY A 224 17.79 12.44 -4.92
N ALA A 225 16.65 13.11 -4.75
CA ALA A 225 16.11 14.04 -5.74
C ALA A 225 16.93 15.34 -5.90
N VAL A 226 17.60 15.79 -4.84
CA VAL A 226 18.23 17.12 -4.81
C VAL A 226 19.61 17.16 -5.47
N GLU A 227 20.29 16.02 -5.59
CA GLU A 227 21.60 15.93 -6.26
C GLU A 227 21.52 16.27 -7.76
N ASN A 228 20.33 16.20 -8.36
CA ASN A 228 20.07 16.49 -9.77
C ASN A 228 19.69 17.95 -10.03
N LEU A 229 19.59 18.80 -9.00
CA LEU A 229 19.23 20.20 -9.19
C LEU A 229 20.45 21.02 -9.65
N SER A 230 20.32 21.63 -10.81
CA SER A 230 21.33 22.56 -11.31
C SER A 230 21.33 23.85 -10.47
N PRO A 231 22.48 24.27 -9.92
CA PRO A 231 22.57 25.54 -9.21
C PRO A 231 22.27 26.70 -10.17
N PRO A 232 21.71 27.81 -9.66
CA PRO A 232 21.48 28.99 -10.48
C PRO A 232 22.81 29.56 -11.00
N PRO A 233 22.81 30.34 -12.10
CA PRO A 233 24.01 31.00 -12.58
C PRO A 233 24.52 32.00 -11.53
N GLY A 234 25.84 32.09 -11.37
CA GLY A 234 26.53 33.07 -10.53
C GLY A 234 27.82 33.54 -11.20
N ALA A 235 28.16 34.82 -11.03
CA ALA A 235 29.28 35.46 -11.72
C ALA A 235 30.48 35.71 -10.80
N ASN A 236 30.25 35.98 -9.52
CA ASN A 236 31.26 36.42 -8.56
C ASN A 236 31.31 35.55 -7.33
N ILE A 237 32.46 35.54 -6.65
CA ILE A 237 32.70 34.67 -5.50
C ILE A 237 32.07 35.26 -4.24
N CYS A 238 31.43 34.42 -3.44
CA CYS A 238 31.05 34.67 -2.06
C CYS A 238 31.38 33.46 -1.17
N ASP A 239 31.45 33.72 0.13
CA ASP A 239 31.47 32.65 1.13
C ASP A 239 30.17 32.66 1.93
N ILE A 240 29.66 31.47 2.23
CA ILE A 240 28.46 31.23 3.02
C ILE A 240 28.84 30.29 4.17
N TYR A 241 28.66 30.74 5.40
CA TYR A 241 28.98 29.96 6.60
C TYR A 241 27.71 29.60 7.36
N LEU A 242 27.51 28.32 7.63
CA LEU A 242 26.46 27.88 8.55
C LEU A 242 26.97 27.96 9.99
N LEU A 243 26.25 28.69 10.84
CA LEU A 243 26.68 29.05 12.19
C LEU A 243 25.58 28.77 13.20
N ASN A 244 25.97 28.40 14.42
CA ASN A 244 25.11 28.53 15.60
C ASN A 244 25.12 29.99 16.10
N GLU A 245 24.34 30.30 17.13
CA GLU A 245 24.22 31.67 17.66
C GLU A 245 25.55 32.25 18.13
N GLU A 246 26.35 31.49 18.89
CA GLU A 246 27.66 31.92 19.39
C GLU A 246 28.61 32.27 18.24
N ASN A 247 28.78 31.37 17.28
CA ASN A 247 29.67 31.59 16.14
C ASN A 247 29.15 32.66 15.18
N ALA A 248 27.83 32.90 15.14
CA ALA A 248 27.26 34.02 14.38
C ALA A 248 27.69 35.37 14.96
N LEU A 249 27.69 35.52 16.29
CA LEU A 249 28.17 36.73 16.96
C LEU A 249 29.66 36.96 16.66
N LEU A 250 30.49 35.92 16.80
CA LEU A 250 31.92 35.97 16.50
C LEU A 250 32.18 36.33 15.02
N PHE A 251 31.45 35.72 14.08
CA PHE A 251 31.51 36.04 12.65
C PHE A 251 31.22 37.52 12.37
N LYS A 252 30.17 38.06 13.01
CA LYS A 252 29.76 39.46 12.88
C LYS A 252 30.80 40.42 13.46
N GLN A 253 31.44 40.04 14.56
CA GLN A 253 32.50 40.81 15.23
C GLN A 253 33.87 40.68 14.54
N LYS A 254 33.97 39.83 13.51
CA LYS A 254 35.22 39.51 12.80
C LYS A 254 36.27 38.84 13.71
N GLU A 255 35.81 38.09 14.69
CA GLU A 255 36.63 37.25 15.55
C GLU A 255 36.76 35.83 14.98
N ASN A 256 37.52 34.97 15.66
CA ASN A 256 37.65 33.57 15.28
C ASN A 256 36.35 32.82 15.56
N TYR A 257 35.83 32.10 14.58
CA TYR A 257 34.61 31.29 14.68
C TYR A 257 34.83 29.93 14.02
N VAL A 258 34.01 28.95 14.37
CA VAL A 258 34.04 27.60 13.79
C VAL A 258 32.71 27.34 13.08
N PRO A 259 32.67 27.37 11.74
CA PRO A 259 31.46 27.10 10.99
C PRO A 259 31.16 25.61 10.89
N TYR A 260 29.89 25.28 10.70
CA TYR A 260 29.47 23.93 10.34
C TYR A 260 29.80 23.66 8.86
N LEU A 261 30.83 22.84 8.63
CA LEU A 261 31.36 22.60 7.28
C LEU A 261 30.34 22.00 6.32
N PHE A 262 29.46 21.09 6.78
CA PHE A 262 28.47 20.42 5.93
C PHE A 262 27.50 21.43 5.26
N GLY A 263 27.16 22.51 5.96
CA GLY A 263 26.27 23.56 5.48
C GLY A 263 27.00 24.82 5.00
N SER A 264 28.32 24.83 4.87
CA SER A 264 29.11 26.01 4.48
C SER A 264 29.71 25.86 3.08
N ARG A 265 29.95 26.97 2.39
CA ARG A 265 30.56 27.04 1.05
C ARG A 265 31.51 28.21 0.97
N GLU A 266 32.79 27.94 0.71
CA GLU A 266 33.83 28.98 0.55
C GLU A 266 34.29 29.03 -0.89
N ASN A 267 34.52 30.24 -1.41
CA ASN A 267 34.96 30.47 -2.78
C ASN A 267 33.97 29.98 -3.86
N TYR A 268 32.65 30.10 -3.63
CA TYR A 268 31.60 29.69 -4.58
C TYR A 268 30.95 30.90 -5.27
N LYS A 269 30.43 30.69 -6.48
CA LYS A 269 29.64 31.71 -7.19
C LYS A 269 28.13 31.54 -7.01
N SER A 270 27.71 30.29 -6.86
CA SER A 270 26.34 29.87 -6.63
C SER A 270 26.35 28.43 -6.12
N GLY A 271 25.23 27.98 -5.58
CA GLY A 271 25.09 26.61 -5.12
C GLY A 271 23.75 26.34 -4.47
N ILE A 272 23.36 25.07 -4.47
CA ILE A 272 22.25 24.53 -3.68
C ILE A 272 22.87 23.67 -2.60
N VAL A 273 22.47 23.88 -1.35
CA VAL A 273 23.05 23.20 -0.19
C VAL A 273 21.94 22.55 0.60
N ASN A 274 22.04 21.23 0.77
CA ASN A 274 21.20 20.44 1.67
C ASN A 274 21.80 20.45 3.08
N VAL A 275 20.97 20.74 4.07
CA VAL A 275 21.35 20.75 5.48
C VAL A 275 20.48 19.75 6.22
N THR A 276 21.03 18.56 6.48
CA THR A 276 20.33 17.42 7.12
C THR A 276 20.57 17.30 8.61
N ASP A 277 21.72 17.78 9.11
CA ASP A 277 22.17 17.48 10.47
C ASP A 277 21.63 18.46 11.51
N THR A 278 21.06 19.58 11.06
CA THR A 278 20.54 20.67 11.90
C THR A 278 19.09 20.98 11.54
N THR A 279 18.15 20.28 12.19
CA THR A 279 16.72 20.33 11.86
C THR A 279 15.85 21.00 12.91
N LYS A 280 16.45 21.52 13.99
CA LYS A 280 15.71 22.13 15.10
C LYS A 280 16.41 23.37 15.63
N GLY A 281 15.62 24.41 15.90
CA GLY A 281 16.10 25.68 16.46
C GLY A 281 16.40 26.73 15.40
N THR A 282 17.19 27.73 15.79
CA THR A 282 17.59 28.84 14.92
C THR A 282 19.06 28.68 14.55
N PHE A 283 19.35 28.77 13.25
CA PHE A 283 20.70 28.78 12.70
C PHE A 283 20.94 30.10 11.96
N TYR A 284 22.20 30.37 11.62
CA TYR A 284 22.56 31.60 10.94
C TYR A 284 23.39 31.28 9.71
N LEU A 285 23.08 31.93 8.60
CA LEU A 285 23.95 31.96 7.42
C LEU A 285 24.76 33.26 7.45
N GLY A 286 26.07 33.12 7.63
CA GLY A 286 27.03 34.20 7.51
C GLY A 286 27.45 34.37 6.05
N LEU A 287 26.99 35.46 5.43
CA LEU A 287 27.35 35.83 4.06
C LEU A 287 28.61 36.72 4.12
N ASN A 288 29.62 36.39 3.33
CA ASN A 288 30.89 37.13 3.29
C ASN A 288 31.31 37.40 1.85
N ASN A 289 31.74 38.63 1.59
CA ASN A 289 32.43 38.99 0.35
C ASN A 289 33.95 38.88 0.56
N PRO A 290 34.63 37.89 -0.05
CA PRO A 290 36.08 37.78 0.04
C PRO A 290 36.84 38.77 -0.86
N ASP A 291 36.18 39.47 -1.78
CA ASP A 291 36.81 40.40 -2.72
C ASP A 291 37.33 41.66 -2.00
N ASN A 292 38.59 42.00 -2.27
CA ASN A 292 39.25 43.15 -1.65
C ASN A 292 38.86 44.48 -2.29
N ILE A 293 38.40 44.48 -3.55
CA ILE A 293 38.24 45.67 -4.39
C ILE A 293 36.76 45.95 -4.64
N TYR A 294 35.98 44.94 -5.03
CA TYR A 294 34.61 45.13 -5.53
C TYR A 294 33.53 44.62 -4.58
N GLY A 295 32.43 45.35 -4.49
CA GLY A 295 31.21 44.86 -3.82
C GLY A 295 30.45 43.88 -4.71
N ILE A 296 29.60 43.07 -4.10
CA ILE A 296 28.78 42.05 -4.79
C ILE A 296 27.36 42.06 -4.24
N HIS A 297 26.41 41.66 -5.08
CA HIS A 297 25.06 41.28 -4.69
C HIS A 297 24.99 39.77 -4.49
N ILE A 298 24.30 39.34 -3.44
CA ILE A 298 24.05 37.93 -3.12
C ILE A 298 22.56 37.73 -2.99
N GLY A 299 22.02 36.84 -3.81
CA GLY A 299 20.67 36.32 -3.66
C GLY A 299 20.67 35.04 -2.86
N ILE A 300 19.69 34.89 -1.95
CA ILE A 300 19.49 33.67 -1.19
C ILE A 300 18.01 33.30 -1.12
N GLU A 301 17.71 32.02 -1.24
CA GLU A 301 16.39 31.46 -0.93
C GLU A 301 16.60 30.27 0.02
N VAL A 302 15.76 30.20 1.06
CA VAL A 302 15.83 29.16 2.10
C VAL A 302 14.49 28.46 2.19
N ILE A 303 14.50 27.14 2.07
CA ILE A 303 13.30 26.29 2.09
C ILE A 303 13.52 25.16 3.07
N CYS A 304 12.52 24.86 3.89
CA CYS A 304 12.52 23.69 4.75
C CYS A 304 11.48 22.67 4.29
N ILE A 305 11.71 21.41 4.67
CA ILE A 305 10.80 20.31 4.46
C ILE A 305 10.37 19.83 5.84
N VAL A 306 9.05 19.78 6.03
CA VAL A 306 8.44 19.41 7.31
C VAL A 306 7.55 18.20 7.16
N GLU A 307 7.44 17.41 8.23
CA GLU A 307 6.40 16.41 8.37
C GLU A 307 5.08 17.07 8.84
N GLN A 308 4.04 16.86 8.06
CA GLN A 308 2.68 17.29 8.37
C GLN A 308 1.75 16.08 8.45
N GLN A 309 1.04 15.95 9.56
CA GLN A 309 -0.04 14.98 9.68
C GLN A 309 -1.25 15.44 8.84
N GLN A 310 -1.78 14.53 8.04
CA GLN A 310 -2.98 14.74 7.23
C GLN A 310 -3.94 13.58 7.42
N THR A 311 -5.21 13.90 7.54
CA THR A 311 -6.28 12.89 7.51
C THR A 311 -6.69 12.67 6.06
N ILE A 312 -6.51 11.45 5.55
CA ILE A 312 -6.99 11.05 4.23
C ILE A 312 -8.17 10.10 4.37
N GLN A 313 -9.11 10.20 3.43
CA GLN A 313 -10.19 9.24 3.30
C GLN A 313 -9.75 8.09 2.40
N GLN A 314 -9.78 6.87 2.92
CA GLN A 314 -9.51 5.67 2.14
C GLN A 314 -10.60 4.61 2.29
N MET A 315 -10.78 3.82 1.24
CA MET A 315 -11.71 2.71 1.19
C MET A 315 -11.00 1.44 1.66
N LEU A 316 -11.32 0.96 2.86
CA LEU A 316 -10.75 -0.25 3.41
C LEU A 316 -11.79 -1.37 3.43
N SER A 317 -11.50 -2.47 2.73
CA SER A 317 -12.28 -3.71 2.83
C SER A 317 -11.76 -4.57 3.95
N LYS A 318 -12.57 -4.78 4.99
CA LYS A 318 -12.25 -5.73 6.06
C LYS A 318 -12.53 -7.16 5.59
N PRO A 319 -11.60 -8.11 5.76
CA PRO A 319 -11.89 -9.51 5.47
C PRO A 319 -12.92 -10.04 6.46
N ILE A 320 -13.98 -10.65 5.95
CA ILE A 320 -14.94 -11.44 6.70
C ILE A 320 -14.57 -12.90 6.46
N ILE A 321 -13.93 -13.51 7.46
CA ILE A 321 -13.60 -14.93 7.45
C ILE A 321 -14.85 -15.68 7.91
N THR A 322 -15.48 -16.42 7.00
CA THR A 322 -16.54 -17.38 7.35
C THR A 322 -15.98 -18.79 7.31
N LEU A 323 -16.58 -19.70 8.08
CA LEU A 323 -16.19 -21.12 8.09
C LEU A 323 -17.21 -21.90 7.27
N LYS A 324 -16.72 -22.67 6.29
CA LYS A 324 -17.53 -23.58 5.48
C LYS A 324 -17.16 -25.02 5.79
N LYS A 325 -18.17 -25.86 6.00
CA LYS A 325 -17.99 -27.32 6.13
C LYS A 325 -17.77 -27.95 4.76
N VAL A 326 -16.62 -28.59 4.57
CA VAL A 326 -16.26 -29.32 3.35
C VAL A 326 -16.18 -30.82 3.68
N PRO A 327 -16.94 -31.67 2.97
CA PRO A 327 -16.89 -33.11 3.18
C PRO A 327 -15.59 -33.70 2.61
N TYR A 328 -15.11 -34.76 3.25
CA TYR A 328 -13.98 -35.58 2.81
C TYR A 328 -14.18 -37.04 3.21
N LEU A 329 -13.48 -37.96 2.54
CA LEU A 329 -13.43 -39.37 2.94
C LEU A 329 -12.43 -39.53 4.09
N VAL A 330 -12.82 -40.27 5.12
CA VAL A 330 -11.90 -40.71 6.18
C VAL A 330 -11.07 -41.87 5.64
N ASP A 331 -9.75 -41.74 5.73
CA ASP A 331 -8.79 -42.79 5.32
C ASP A 331 -8.82 -44.02 6.22
#